data_AF-A0A1J5DP41-F1
#
_entry.id   AF-A0A1J5DP41-F1
#
_cell.length_a   1.000
_cell.length_b   1.000
_cell.length_c   1.000
_cell.angle_alpha   90.00
_cell.angle_beta   90.00
_cell.angle_gamma   90.00
#
_symmetry.space_group_name_H-M   'P 1'
#
loop_
_entity.id
_entity.type
_entity.pdbx_description
1 polymer ?
#
loop_
_entity_poly.entity_id
_entity_poly.type
_entity_poly.pdbx_seq_one_letter_code
_entity_poly.pdbx_strand_id
1 'polypeptide(L)'
;MYPVFPSSSGEEGFFIAEGNSCLGCKEEKWWTIEGWKKDQGIDIYDKMNESYEEITLHDYFLKGNKLDPGKSKMLYMACYDLDEFKRFLFETRFFDVYDVERGIVERVKEDEGELLSFGYKWVRFNLFGEDTLRLKDKTFDKILQAKRKE
;
A
#
# COMPACT_ATOMS: atom_id res chain seq x y z
N MET A 1 18.15 0.46 15.23
CA MET A 1 16.84 -0.22 15.25
C MET A 1 16.27 0.00 16.64
N TYR A 2 15.12 0.66 16.71
CA TYR A 2 14.55 1.22 17.92
C TYR A 2 14.15 0.14 18.94
N PRO A 3 14.16 0.44 20.24
CA PRO A 3 13.83 -0.55 21.26
C PRO A 3 12.32 -0.77 21.41
N VAL A 4 11.46 -0.02 20.70
CA VAL A 4 10.00 -0.13 20.78
C VAL A 4 9.51 -1.13 19.73
N PHE A 5 9.00 -2.27 20.18
CA PHE A 5 8.49 -3.34 19.32
C PHE A 5 6.99 -3.55 19.58
N PRO A 6 6.13 -3.52 18.55
CA PRO A 6 4.73 -3.84 18.74
C PRO A 6 4.59 -5.31 19.16
N SER A 7 3.68 -5.58 20.11
CA SER A 7 3.43 -6.94 20.63
C SER A 7 2.57 -7.78 19.69
N SER A 8 1.89 -7.14 18.75
CA SER A 8 1.04 -7.74 17.73
C SER A 8 1.01 -6.84 16.49
N SER A 9 0.55 -7.36 15.36
CA SER A 9 0.40 -6.57 14.12
C SER A 9 -0.58 -5.41 14.27
N GLY A 10 -1.58 -5.53 15.15
CA GLY A 10 -2.53 -4.47 15.47
C GLY A 10 -2.05 -3.49 16.53
N GLU A 11 -0.77 -3.57 16.93
CA GLU A 11 -0.14 -2.66 17.88
C GLU A 11 -0.87 -2.49 19.23
N GLU A 12 -1.53 -3.55 19.69
CA GLU A 12 -2.33 -3.54 20.94
C GLU A 12 -1.47 -3.34 22.21
N GLY A 13 -0.15 -3.45 22.06
CA GLY A 13 0.84 -3.24 23.10
C GLY A 13 2.24 -3.07 22.51
N PHE A 14 3.18 -2.59 23.32
CA PHE A 14 4.56 -2.36 22.91
C PHE A 14 5.54 -2.84 23.98
N PHE A 15 6.64 -3.43 23.52
CA PHE A 15 7.77 -3.81 24.35
C PHE A 15 8.91 -2.82 24.16
N ILE A 16 9.58 -2.46 25.25
CA ILE A 16 10.79 -1.65 25.23
C ILE A 16 11.97 -2.55 25.60
N ALA A 17 12.89 -2.75 24.68
CA ALA A 17 14.14 -3.46 24.96
C ALA A 17 15.11 -2.53 25.71
N GLU A 18 15.16 -2.68 27.03
CA GLU A 18 16.13 -1.97 27.86
C GLU A 18 17.50 -2.64 27.77
N GLY A 19 18.42 -1.99 27.06
CA GLY A 19 19.83 -2.40 26.98
C GLY A 19 20.74 -1.32 27.54
N ASN A 20 21.81 -1.73 28.24
CA ASN A 20 22.80 -0.81 28.84
C ASN A 20 23.49 0.14 27.82
N SER A 21 23.40 -0.17 26.52
CA SER A 21 23.93 0.60 25.42
C SER A 21 22.96 1.65 24.85
N CYS A 22 21.67 1.61 25.18
CA CYS A 22 20.70 2.59 24.70
C CYS A 22 20.76 3.86 25.56
N LEU A 23 21.26 4.96 24.98
CA LEU A 23 21.34 6.24 25.67
C LEU A 23 19.99 6.95 25.75
N GLY A 24 19.05 6.66 24.84
CA GLY A 24 17.72 7.28 24.81
C GLY A 24 16.88 6.97 26.06
N CYS A 25 17.06 5.80 26.68
CA CYS A 25 16.39 5.46 27.94
C CYS A 25 16.91 6.25 29.15
N LYS A 26 17.97 7.06 28.98
CA LYS A 26 18.55 7.91 30.04
C LYS A 26 18.15 9.39 29.89
N GLU A 27 17.35 9.72 28.88
CA GLU A 27 16.86 11.08 28.69
C GLU A 27 15.75 11.41 29.69
N GLU A 28 15.63 12.69 30.07
CA GLU A 28 14.57 13.15 30.97
C GLU A 28 13.21 13.25 30.27
N LYS A 29 13.20 13.19 28.93
CA LYS A 29 12.00 13.33 28.13
C LYS A 29 11.19 12.04 28.16
N TRP A 30 9.95 12.15 28.64
CA TRP A 30 8.97 11.08 28.61
C TRP A 30 8.20 11.10 27.30
N TRP A 31 7.91 9.90 26.80
CA TRP A 31 7.23 9.72 25.52
C TRP A 31 5.94 8.93 25.69
N THR A 32 4.90 9.34 24.97
CA THR A 32 3.84 8.42 24.54
C THR A 32 4.29 7.72 23.26
N ILE A 33 3.73 6.55 22.96
CA ILE A 33 4.05 5.83 21.71
C ILE A 33 3.73 6.70 20.48
N GLU A 34 2.55 7.31 20.45
CA GLU A 34 2.15 8.22 19.37
C GLU A 34 3.12 9.40 19.23
N GLY A 35 3.47 10.04 20.34
CA GLY A 35 4.38 11.19 20.35
C GLY A 35 5.77 10.80 19.87
N TRP A 36 6.26 9.63 20.28
CA TRP A 36 7.52 9.08 19.81
C TRP A 36 7.47 8.76 18.31
N LYS A 37 6.44 8.05 17.83
CA LYS A 37 6.29 7.72 16.40
C LYS A 37 6.29 8.97 15.53
N LYS A 38 5.55 9.99 15.93
CA LYS A 38 5.49 11.28 15.22
C LYS A 38 6.85 11.98 15.21
N ASP A 39 7.56 12.01 16.33
CA ASP A 39 8.90 12.61 16.42
C ASP A 39 9.92 11.87 15.54
N GLN A 40 9.79 10.55 15.41
CA GLN A 40 10.60 9.74 14.52
C GLN A 40 10.14 9.76 13.05
N GLY A 41 9.02 10.44 12.74
CA GLY A 41 8.42 10.48 11.41
C GLY A 41 7.87 9.13 10.93
N ILE A 42 7.48 8.26 11.86
CA ILE A 42 6.95 6.91 11.59
C ILE A 42 5.47 6.95 11.17
N ASP A 43 4.73 7.96 11.60
CA ASP A 43 3.28 8.12 11.37
C ASP A 43 2.89 8.05 9.89
N ILE A 44 3.69 8.64 9.00
CA ILE A 44 3.46 8.54 7.55
C ILE A 44 3.66 7.12 7.02
N TYR A 45 4.63 6.38 7.56
CA TYR A 45 4.89 5.00 7.16
C TYR A 45 3.81 4.06 7.67
N ASP A 46 3.35 4.22 8.91
CA ASP A 46 2.24 3.44 9.44
C ASP A 46 1.00 3.60 8.56
N LYS A 47 0.65 4.84 8.23
CA LYS A 47 -0.49 5.14 7.34
C LYS A 47 -0.35 4.48 5.96
N MET A 48 0.84 4.51 5.36
CA MET A 48 1.07 3.86 4.07
C MET A 48 1.06 2.33 4.20
N ASN A 49 1.61 1.81 5.29
CA ASN A 49 1.71 0.39 5.56
C ASN A 49 0.33 -0.24 5.80
N GLU A 50 -0.59 0.44 6.47
CA GLU A 50 -1.99 -0.02 6.65
C GLU A 50 -2.63 -0.42 5.30
N SER A 51 -2.50 0.43 4.28
CA SER A 51 -3.04 0.13 2.94
C SER A 51 -2.26 -0.97 2.20
N TYR A 52 -0.96 -1.10 2.49
CA TYR A 52 -0.12 -2.13 1.89
C TYR A 52 -0.33 -3.51 2.52
N GLU A 53 -0.68 -3.57 3.80
CA GLU A 53 -1.06 -4.79 4.51
C GLU A 53 -2.32 -5.42 3.90
N GLU A 54 -3.27 -4.61 3.43
CA GLU A 54 -4.43 -5.11 2.67
C GLU A 54 -4.02 -5.89 1.40
N ILE A 55 -2.80 -5.69 0.89
CA ILE A 55 -2.24 -6.46 -0.22
C ILE A 55 -1.43 -7.65 0.28
N THR A 56 -0.45 -7.41 1.14
CA THR A 56 0.55 -8.42 1.53
C THR A 56 0.00 -9.47 2.48
N LEU A 57 -0.98 -9.11 3.30
CA LEU A 57 -1.70 -10.00 4.22
C LEU A 57 -3.03 -10.47 3.63
N HIS A 58 -3.31 -10.19 2.35
CA HIS A 58 -4.52 -10.64 1.70
C HIS A 58 -4.64 -12.17 1.73
N ASP A 59 -5.87 -12.66 1.92
CA ASP A 59 -6.25 -14.09 1.94
C ASP A 59 -5.62 -14.92 0.82
N TYR A 60 -5.44 -14.30 -0.36
CA TYR A 60 -4.78 -14.90 -1.50
C TYR A 60 -3.38 -15.43 -1.14
N PHE A 61 -2.55 -14.61 -0.50
CA PHE A 61 -1.19 -14.98 -0.10
C PHE A 61 -1.18 -15.90 1.12
N LEU A 62 -2.07 -15.67 2.09
CA LEU A 62 -2.19 -16.51 3.28
C LEU A 62 -2.54 -17.97 2.94
N LYS A 63 -3.26 -18.19 1.84
CA LYS A 63 -3.55 -19.53 1.28
C LYS A 63 -2.37 -20.15 0.51
N GLY A 64 -1.22 -19.49 0.45
CA GLY A 64 -0.01 -19.98 -0.21
C GLY A 64 0.01 -19.80 -1.74
N ASN A 65 -0.92 -19.03 -2.31
CA ASN A 65 -0.91 -18.75 -3.75
C ASN A 65 0.30 -17.91 -4.13
N LYS A 66 0.78 -18.12 -5.37
CA LYS A 66 1.92 -17.38 -5.93
C LYS A 66 1.48 -16.60 -7.15
N LEU A 67 2.02 -15.39 -7.28
CA LEU A 67 1.83 -14.59 -8.47
C LEU A 67 2.61 -15.20 -9.63
N ASP A 68 2.00 -15.20 -10.82
CA ASP A 68 2.74 -15.42 -12.06
C ASP A 68 3.68 -14.23 -12.34
N PRO A 69 4.64 -14.37 -13.28
CA PRO A 69 5.59 -13.29 -13.58
C PRO A 69 4.94 -11.96 -13.99
N GLY A 70 3.79 -12.01 -14.68
CA GLY A 70 3.07 -10.81 -15.11
C GLY A 70 2.46 -10.05 -13.92
N LYS A 71 1.74 -10.78 -13.05
CA LYS A 71 1.20 -10.22 -11.81
C LYS A 71 2.28 -9.72 -10.85
N SER A 72 3.40 -10.43 -10.78
CA SER A 72 4.56 -10.03 -9.97
C SER A 72 5.14 -8.70 -10.45
N LYS A 73 5.32 -8.54 -11.78
CA LYS A 73 5.79 -7.29 -12.38
C LYS A 73 4.80 -6.14 -12.13
N MET A 74 3.50 -6.42 -12.24
CA MET A 74 2.44 -5.45 -11.99
C MET A 74 2.49 -4.90 -10.55
N LEU A 75 2.59 -5.79 -9.56
CA LEU A 75 2.73 -5.43 -8.14
C LEU A 75 4.02 -4.63 -7.91
N TYR A 76 5.15 -5.10 -8.46
CA TYR A 76 6.42 -4.41 -8.31
C TYR A 76 6.38 -2.98 -8.86
N MET A 77 5.87 -2.81 -10.07
CA MET A 77 5.72 -1.50 -10.71
C MET A 77 4.87 -0.57 -9.83
N ALA A 78 3.68 -1.00 -9.41
CA ALA A 78 2.76 -0.15 -8.67
C ALA A 78 3.23 0.21 -7.24
N CYS A 79 4.03 -0.65 -6.59
CA CYS A 79 4.39 -0.50 -5.18
C CYS A 79 5.85 -0.08 -4.94
N TYR A 80 6.75 -0.29 -5.90
CA TYR A 80 8.19 -0.07 -5.72
C TYR A 80 8.85 0.76 -6.81
N ASP A 81 8.33 0.74 -8.05
CA ASP A 81 8.84 1.56 -9.17
C ASP A 81 7.80 2.60 -9.59
N LEU A 82 7.60 3.60 -8.72
CA LEU A 82 6.59 4.64 -8.90
C LEU A 82 6.84 5.49 -10.15
N ASP A 83 8.10 5.65 -10.58
CA ASP A 83 8.42 6.34 -11.81
C ASP A 83 7.87 5.59 -13.03
N GLU A 84 8.11 4.27 -13.11
CA GLU A 84 7.52 3.45 -14.17
C GLU A 84 6.01 3.38 -14.06
N PHE A 85 5.46 3.29 -12.85
CA PHE A 85 4.01 3.30 -12.67
C PHE A 85 3.39 4.61 -13.16
N LYS A 86 4.00 5.75 -12.83
CA LYS A 86 3.57 7.07 -13.31
C LYS A 86 3.60 7.15 -14.83
N ARG A 87 4.69 6.71 -15.47
CA ARG A 87 4.76 6.61 -16.94
C ARG A 87 3.66 5.72 -17.49
N PHE A 88 3.44 4.56 -16.88
CA PHE A 88 2.37 3.65 -17.27
C PHE A 88 0.98 4.32 -17.22
N LEU A 89 0.68 5.10 -16.18
CA LEU A 89 -0.59 5.80 -16.08
C LEU A 89 -0.76 6.89 -17.15
N PHE A 90 0.27 7.72 -17.39
CA PHE A 90 0.14 8.95 -18.18
C PHE A 90 0.59 8.82 -19.64
N GLU A 91 1.43 7.83 -19.97
CA GLU A 91 1.98 7.62 -21.32
C GLU A 91 1.32 6.43 -22.04
N THR A 92 0.37 5.75 -21.40
CA THR A 92 -0.41 4.67 -22.01
C THR A 92 -1.90 5.00 -22.03
N ARG A 93 -2.72 4.04 -22.48
CA ARG A 93 -4.18 4.16 -22.54
C ARG A 93 -4.86 3.83 -21.21
N PHE A 94 -4.14 3.94 -20.09
CA PHE A 94 -4.68 3.60 -18.76
C PHE A 94 -6.00 4.32 -18.48
N PHE A 95 -6.01 5.64 -18.65
CA PHE A 95 -7.21 6.46 -18.42
C PHE A 95 -8.27 6.36 -19.53
N ASP A 96 -8.01 5.63 -20.63
CA ASP A 96 -9.07 5.25 -21.58
C ASP A 96 -9.85 4.02 -21.08
N VAL A 97 -9.22 3.18 -20.26
CA VAL A 97 -9.76 1.91 -19.77
C VAL A 97 -10.43 2.09 -18.40
N TYR A 98 -9.77 2.82 -17.49
CA TYR A 98 -10.25 3.02 -16.13
C TYR A 98 -11.01 4.34 -15.98
N ASP A 99 -12.12 4.30 -15.25
CA ASP A 99 -12.90 5.47 -14.88
C ASP A 99 -12.34 6.06 -13.59
N VAL A 100 -11.49 7.09 -13.74
CA VAL A 100 -10.82 7.77 -12.64
C VAL A 100 -11.23 9.24 -12.64
N GLU A 101 -11.70 9.73 -11.50
CA GLU A 101 -12.09 11.12 -11.34
C GLU A 101 -10.91 12.06 -11.61
N ARG A 102 -11.16 13.17 -12.33
CA ARG A 102 -10.14 14.15 -12.69
C ARG A 102 -9.34 14.66 -11.48
N GLY A 103 -10.00 14.90 -10.34
CA GLY A 103 -9.31 15.34 -9.12
C GLY A 103 -8.30 14.32 -8.58
N ILE A 104 -8.55 13.02 -8.76
CA ILE A 104 -7.60 11.95 -8.41
C ILE A 104 -6.43 11.98 -9.39
N VAL A 105 -6.69 12.13 -10.70
CA VAL A 105 -5.64 12.19 -11.73
C VAL A 105 -4.67 13.33 -11.48
N GLU A 106 -5.18 14.51 -11.09
CA GLU A 106 -4.37 15.68 -10.77
C GLU A 106 -3.49 15.44 -9.54
N ARG A 107 -4.05 14.87 -8.45
CA ARG A 107 -3.28 14.53 -7.24
C ARG A 107 -2.20 13.49 -7.50
N VAL A 108 -2.54 12.39 -8.18
CA VAL A 108 -1.61 11.31 -8.54
C VAL A 108 -0.46 11.81 -9.42
N LYS A 109 -0.65 12.90 -10.16
CA LYS A 109 0.40 13.50 -10.98
C LYS A 109 1.43 14.28 -10.15
N GLU A 110 1.01 14.88 -9.04
CA GLU A 110 1.81 15.85 -8.27
C GLU A 110 2.34 15.29 -6.94
N ASP A 111 1.67 14.28 -6.37
CA ASP A 111 1.98 13.71 -5.06
C ASP A 111 2.30 12.21 -5.18
N GLU A 112 3.52 11.82 -4.77
CA GLU A 112 3.98 10.44 -4.83
C GLU A 112 3.25 9.51 -3.84
N GLY A 113 2.81 10.03 -2.69
CA GLY A 113 2.02 9.28 -1.73
C GLY A 113 0.61 8.97 -2.26
N GLU A 114 -0.01 9.93 -2.96
CA GLU A 114 -1.28 9.71 -3.67
C GLU A 114 -1.09 8.72 -4.84
N LEU A 115 0.03 8.79 -5.57
CA LEU A 115 0.38 7.83 -6.62
C LEU A 115 0.55 6.42 -6.07
N LEU A 116 1.27 6.24 -4.96
CA LEU A 116 1.45 4.96 -4.30
C LEU A 116 0.11 4.40 -3.78
N SER A 117 -0.69 5.25 -3.12
CA SER A 117 -2.03 4.91 -2.64
C SER A 117 -2.96 4.47 -3.79
N PHE A 118 -2.86 5.13 -4.94
CA PHE A 118 -3.56 4.73 -6.15
C PHE A 118 -3.05 3.39 -6.70
N GLY A 119 -1.74 3.16 -6.65
CA GLY A 119 -1.10 1.88 -6.96
C GLY A 119 -1.69 0.73 -6.16
N TYR A 120 -1.89 0.91 -4.84
CA TYR A 120 -2.51 -0.11 -4.00
C TYR A 120 -3.94 -0.45 -4.43
N LYS A 121 -4.76 0.56 -4.73
CA LYS A 121 -6.13 0.35 -5.25
C LYS A 121 -6.10 -0.41 -6.57
N TRP A 122 -5.19 -0.06 -7.47
CA TRP A 122 -5.05 -0.72 -8.76
C TRP A 122 -4.59 -2.19 -8.63
N VAL A 123 -3.66 -2.46 -7.71
CA VAL A 123 -3.20 -3.82 -7.39
C VAL A 123 -4.35 -4.66 -6.86
N ARG A 124 -5.11 -4.17 -5.87
CA ARG A 124 -6.24 -4.89 -5.29
C ARG A 124 -7.34 -5.21 -6.31
N PHE A 125 -7.66 -4.26 -7.19
CA PHE A 125 -8.63 -4.48 -8.28
C PHE A 125 -8.21 -5.62 -9.21
N ASN A 126 -6.95 -5.64 -9.63
CA ASN A 126 -6.47 -6.57 -10.65
C ASN A 126 -6.05 -7.93 -10.08
N LEU A 127 -5.46 -7.97 -8.89
CA LEU A 127 -5.02 -9.22 -8.27
C LEU A 127 -6.14 -9.95 -7.55
N PHE A 128 -7.01 -9.22 -6.84
CA PHE A 128 -8.03 -9.81 -5.96
C PHE A 128 -9.46 -9.59 -6.45
N GLY A 129 -9.65 -8.72 -7.45
CA GLY A 129 -10.97 -8.47 -8.03
C GLY A 129 -11.87 -7.59 -7.17
N GLU A 130 -11.30 -6.88 -6.21
CA GLU A 130 -12.01 -5.96 -5.32
C GLU A 130 -12.56 -4.74 -6.08
N ASP A 131 -13.64 -4.15 -5.58
CA ASP A 131 -14.29 -2.97 -6.19
C ASP A 131 -13.59 -1.66 -5.77
N THR A 132 -12.27 -1.58 -5.99
CA THR A 132 -11.45 -0.40 -5.67
C THR A 132 -11.29 0.56 -6.85
N LEU A 133 -11.62 0.12 -8.07
CA LEU A 133 -11.59 0.89 -9.31
C LEU A 133 -12.73 0.46 -10.23
N ARG A 134 -13.08 1.31 -11.20
CA ARG A 134 -14.12 1.04 -12.20
C ARG A 134 -13.56 1.12 -13.61
N LEU A 135 -14.12 0.34 -14.54
CA LEU A 135 -13.81 0.45 -15.96
C LEU A 135 -14.81 1.37 -16.65
N LYS A 136 -14.36 2.06 -17.71
CA LYS A 136 -15.24 2.92 -18.52
C LYS A 136 -16.23 2.12 -19.37
N ASP A 137 -15.84 0.92 -19.81
CA ASP A 137 -16.68 0.07 -20.64
C ASP A 137 -17.24 -1.12 -19.84
N LYS A 138 -18.57 -1.12 -19.71
CA LYS A 138 -19.34 -2.17 -19.03
C LYS A 138 -19.18 -3.56 -19.67
N THR A 139 -18.73 -3.64 -20.92
CA THR A 139 -18.42 -4.89 -21.61
C THR A 139 -17.16 -5.53 -21.04
N PHE A 140 -16.11 -4.73 -20.80
CA PHE A 140 -14.89 -5.20 -20.16
C PHE A 140 -15.13 -5.58 -18.70
N ASP A 141 -15.97 -4.83 -17.98
CA ASP A 141 -16.41 -5.21 -16.63
C ASP A 141 -17.05 -6.61 -16.62
N LYS A 142 -17.97 -6.87 -17.57
CA LYS A 142 -18.64 -8.17 -17.69
C LYS A 142 -17.67 -9.30 -18.03
N ILE A 143 -16.70 -9.06 -18.93
CA ILE A 143 -15.70 -10.07 -19.31
C ILE A 143 -14.78 -10.40 -18.13
N LEU A 144 -14.32 -9.38 -17.40
CA LEU A 144 -13.50 -9.58 -16.20
C LEU A 144 -14.29 -10.31 -15.11
N GLN A 145 -15.55 -9.96 -14.87
CA GLN A 145 -16.41 -10.67 -13.93
C GLN A 145 -16.69 -12.13 -14.34
N ALA A 146 -16.79 -12.42 -15.64
CA ALA A 146 -16.97 -13.78 -16.14
C ALA A 146 -15.71 -14.64 -15.92
N LYS A 147 -14.52 -14.12 -16.25
CA LYS A 147 -13.23 -14.79 -15.99
C LYS A 147 -12.92 -14.99 -14.51
N ARG A 148 -13.54 -14.23 -13.62
CA ARG A 148 -13.39 -14.35 -12.15
C ARG A 148 -14.23 -15.48 -11.53
N LYS A 149 -15.19 -16.06 -12.27
CA LYS A 149 -16.09 -17.13 -11.79
C LYS A 149 -15.68 -18.54 -12.22
N GLU A 150 -14.72 -18.65 -13.13
CA GLU A 150 -14.04 -19.89 -13.51
C GLU A 150 -12.83 -20.15 -12.62
#